data_AF-A0ABD1SK41-F1
#
_entry.id   AF-A0ABD1SK41-F1
#
_cell.length_a   1.000
_cell.length_b   1.000
_cell.length_c   1.000
_cell.angle_alpha   90.00
_cell.angle_beta   90.00
_cell.angle_gamma   90.00
#
_symmetry.space_group_name_H-M   'P 1'
#
loop_
_entity.id
_entity.type
_entity.pdbx_description
1 polymer ?
#
loop_
_entity_poly.entity_id
_entity_poly.type
_entity_poly.pdbx_seq_one_letter_code
_entity_poly.pdbx_strand_id
1 'polypeptide(L)'
;MATIRPLYPLSSPLKQKQSIIPSSSTPWIYFKSNLDSTVSSIQLHTIPYQQRQVAAGVAFNPSGNYDLSLFDDENDIQKAPPPMPPTEGRYEVVIDNDIIRRLDLSPFESATGIISPISANANSKEFLEHTIGFTINYTREDEYDPRELSEFPDIRLWFIRLDAVYPWLPVVLDWRAGELARYAAMLVPHQMSMRMGVVFNPEALELFIMQKVFVVYSWLKENDIPMPRLKTKDMARMLGFGIGDELFDLIDK
;
A
#
# COMPACT_ATOMS: atom_id res chain seq x y z
N MET A 1 -68.10 -0.32 -22.31
CA MET A 1 -68.50 1.08 -22.58
C MET A 1 -67.21 1.89 -22.65
N ALA A 2 -66.63 2.10 -23.83
CA ALA A 2 -66.84 3.26 -24.74
C ALA A 2 -66.47 4.59 -24.06
N THR A 3 -65.68 5.54 -24.58
CA THR A 3 -64.98 5.75 -25.87
C THR A 3 -64.19 7.08 -25.72
N ILE A 4 -62.92 7.08 -26.14
CA ILE A 4 -62.14 8.08 -26.91
C ILE A 4 -62.07 9.58 -26.49
N ARG A 5 -60.81 10.09 -26.54
CA ARG A 5 -60.21 11.46 -26.49
C ARG A 5 -60.86 12.49 -27.50
N PRO A 6 -60.41 13.75 -27.81
CA PRO A 6 -59.08 14.40 -27.59
C PRO A 6 -59.01 15.99 -27.56
N LEU A 7 -57.76 16.52 -27.64
CA LEU A 7 -57.24 17.79 -28.23
C LEU A 7 -57.15 19.13 -27.43
N TYR A 8 -55.92 19.68 -27.41
CA TYR A 8 -55.44 21.07 -27.16
C TYR A 8 -55.98 22.11 -28.20
N PRO A 9 -55.59 23.42 -28.37
CA PRO A 9 -54.46 24.24 -27.84
C PRO A 9 -54.72 25.80 -27.64
N LEU A 10 -53.64 26.60 -27.59
CA LEU A 10 -53.45 28.09 -27.69
C LEU A 10 -53.60 28.91 -26.38
N SER A 11 -52.72 29.85 -26.00
CA SER A 11 -51.84 30.77 -26.76
C SER A 11 -50.73 31.38 -25.88
N SER A 12 -49.64 31.85 -26.52
CA SER A 12 -48.58 32.73 -25.99
C SER A 12 -48.81 34.19 -26.51
N PRO A 13 -48.10 35.28 -26.08
CA PRO A 13 -46.64 35.41 -26.25
C PRO A 13 -45.83 36.26 -25.23
N LEU A 14 -44.52 35.99 -25.25
CA LEU A 14 -43.33 36.85 -25.07
C LEU A 14 -43.31 38.01 -24.04
N LYS A 15 -42.31 37.92 -23.14
CA LYS A 15 -41.11 38.76 -23.27
C LYS A 15 -39.85 38.04 -22.75
N GLN A 16 -38.88 37.94 -23.65
CA GLN A 16 -37.56 37.36 -23.52
C GLN A 16 -36.58 38.41 -23.00
N LYS A 17 -35.74 38.04 -22.03
CA LYS A 17 -34.32 38.40 -22.00
C LYS A 17 -33.54 37.26 -21.36
N GLN A 18 -32.71 36.61 -22.18
CA GLN A 18 -31.74 35.58 -21.81
C GLN A 18 -30.38 36.23 -21.53
N SER A 19 -29.67 35.71 -20.53
CA SER A 19 -28.26 35.25 -20.62
C SER A 19 -27.92 34.54 -19.30
N ILE A 20 -27.91 33.21 -19.24
CA ILE A 20 -26.80 32.27 -19.57
C ILE A 20 -25.76 32.12 -18.42
N ILE A 21 -25.87 30.93 -17.81
CA ILE A 21 -24.87 30.02 -17.18
C ILE A 21 -24.39 30.23 -15.72
N PRO A 22 -24.43 29.16 -14.89
CA PRO A 22 -23.94 29.12 -13.52
C PRO A 22 -22.50 28.59 -13.41
N SER A 23 -21.73 29.10 -12.46
CA SER A 23 -20.46 28.49 -12.03
C SER A 23 -20.39 28.47 -10.50
N SER A 24 -20.70 27.32 -9.90
CA SER A 24 -20.48 27.04 -8.49
C SER A 24 -19.01 26.67 -8.28
N SER A 25 -18.22 27.63 -7.79
CA SER A 25 -16.85 27.40 -7.32
C SER A 25 -16.87 26.93 -5.86
N THR A 26 -16.50 25.68 -5.63
CA THR A 26 -16.11 25.15 -4.33
C THR A 26 -14.77 25.77 -3.89
N PRO A 27 -14.57 26.16 -2.62
CA PRO A 27 -13.31 26.72 -2.18
C PRO A 27 -12.29 25.60 -1.93
N TRP A 28 -11.16 25.70 -2.63
CA TRP A 28 -9.98 24.91 -2.45
C TRP A 28 -9.34 25.25 -1.09
N ILE A 29 -9.13 24.26 -0.23
CA ILE A 29 -8.39 24.44 1.02
C ILE A 29 -6.91 24.49 0.67
N TYR A 30 -6.39 25.71 0.64
CA TYR A 30 -4.98 26.02 0.43
C TYR A 30 -4.31 26.08 1.81
N PHE A 31 -3.46 25.10 2.15
CA PHE A 31 -2.63 25.16 3.35
C PHE A 31 -1.44 26.09 3.11
N LYS A 32 -1.48 27.28 3.69
CA LYS A 32 -0.35 28.22 3.76
C LYS A 32 0.09 28.31 5.22
N SER A 33 1.19 27.68 5.56
CA SER A 33 1.86 27.87 6.85
C SER A 33 2.73 29.12 6.77
N ASN A 34 2.24 30.23 7.34
CA ASN A 34 3.07 31.37 7.70
C ASN A 34 3.47 31.21 9.16
N LEU A 35 4.76 31.10 9.45
CA LEU A 35 5.30 31.54 10.73
C LEU A 35 6.71 32.11 10.52
N ASP A 36 6.78 33.43 10.61
CA ASP A 36 8.01 34.17 10.89
C ASP A 36 8.47 33.84 12.32
N SER A 37 9.73 33.45 12.47
CA SER A 37 10.48 33.82 13.68
C SER A 37 11.99 33.79 13.42
N THR A 38 12.62 34.88 13.84
CA THR A 38 14.01 35.25 13.70
C THR A 38 14.97 34.48 14.62
N VAL A 39 16.03 33.94 14.01
CA VAL A 39 17.46 33.83 14.41
C VAL A 39 17.82 33.22 15.78
N SER A 40 18.63 32.15 15.75
CA SER A 40 19.92 32.09 16.46
C SER A 40 20.81 30.97 15.92
N SER A 41 21.99 31.36 15.47
CA SER A 41 23.02 30.55 14.84
C SER A 41 23.73 29.65 15.87
N ILE A 42 23.76 28.35 15.62
CA ILE A 42 24.70 27.43 16.27
C ILE A 42 25.40 26.64 15.16
N GLN A 43 26.71 26.84 15.04
CA GLN A 43 27.58 26.08 14.15
C GLN A 43 27.71 24.65 14.69
N LEU A 44 27.22 23.66 13.95
CA LEU A 44 27.58 22.26 14.16
C LEU A 44 28.36 21.74 12.96
N HIS A 45 29.47 21.09 13.27
CA HIS A 45 30.45 20.56 12.34
C HIS A 45 29.84 19.48 11.45
N THR A 46 29.94 19.70 10.14
CA THR A 46 29.48 18.79 9.08
C THR A 46 30.32 17.51 9.07
N ILE A 47 29.71 16.38 9.41
CA ILE A 47 30.18 15.06 8.99
C ILE A 47 29.40 14.72 7.72
N PRO A 48 30.05 14.41 6.58
CA PRO A 48 29.33 14.05 5.37
C PRO A 48 28.76 12.64 5.54
N TYR A 49 27.46 12.54 5.80
CA TYR A 49 26.76 11.25 5.79
C TYR A 49 26.34 10.95 4.35
N GLN A 50 26.86 9.83 3.83
CA GLN A 50 26.47 9.27 2.55
C GLN A 50 24.97 9.02 2.53
N GLN A 51 24.32 9.50 1.47
CA GLN A 51 22.95 9.21 1.08
C GLN A 51 22.68 7.71 1.23
N ARG A 52 21.91 7.34 2.26
CA ARG A 52 21.67 5.94 2.61
C ARG A 52 20.78 5.34 1.53
N GLN A 53 21.36 4.53 0.64
CA GLN A 53 20.61 3.65 -0.26
C GLN A 53 19.91 2.60 0.61
N VAL A 54 18.62 2.78 0.90
CA VAL A 54 17.88 1.89 1.80
C VAL A 54 17.22 0.79 0.97
N ALA A 55 17.98 -0.27 0.69
CA ALA A 55 17.42 -1.59 0.38
C ALA A 55 17.17 -2.38 1.69
N ALA A 56 16.77 -1.69 2.77
CA ALA A 56 16.58 -2.31 4.07
C ALA A 56 15.14 -2.83 4.21
N GLY A 57 15.02 -4.10 4.58
CA GLY A 57 13.76 -4.71 4.97
C GLY A 57 13.16 -4.06 6.21
N VAL A 58 11.87 -4.31 6.44
CA VAL A 58 11.18 -3.86 7.65
C VAL A 58 11.20 -4.98 8.69
N ALA A 59 11.69 -4.67 9.90
CA ALA A 59 11.59 -5.58 11.04
C ALA A 59 10.13 -5.63 11.52
N PHE A 60 9.59 -6.84 11.66
CA PHE A 60 8.21 -7.08 12.05
C PHE A 60 8.14 -8.33 12.92
N ASN A 61 7.49 -8.24 14.07
CA ASN A 61 7.24 -9.38 14.95
C ASN A 61 5.73 -9.64 15.06
N PRO A 62 5.18 -10.63 14.33
CA PRO A 62 3.75 -10.91 14.36
C PRO A 62 3.24 -11.30 15.74
N SER A 63 4.06 -11.94 16.58
CA SER A 63 3.69 -12.41 17.92
C SER A 63 3.81 -11.34 19.01
N GLY A 64 4.52 -10.24 18.74
CA GLY A 64 4.61 -9.12 19.68
C GLY A 64 3.59 -8.02 19.40
N ASN A 65 3.04 -7.98 18.18
CA ASN A 65 2.42 -6.76 17.67
C ASN A 65 1.01 -6.44 18.17
N TYR A 66 0.36 -7.39 18.84
CA TYR A 66 -1.04 -7.30 19.27
C TYR A 66 -1.21 -6.92 20.75
N ASP A 67 -0.11 -6.91 21.52
CA ASP A 67 -0.17 -6.59 22.94
C ASP A 67 0.08 -5.09 23.15
N LEU A 68 -1.00 -4.31 23.17
CA LEU A 68 -1.00 -2.87 23.45
C LEU A 68 -1.28 -2.60 24.93
N SER A 69 -0.93 -3.51 25.85
CA SER A 69 -1.11 -3.26 27.29
C SER A 69 -0.30 -2.02 27.70
N LEU A 70 -1.00 -0.92 27.98
CA LEU A 70 -0.43 0.34 28.47
C LEU A 70 0.23 0.21 29.86
N PHE A 71 0.29 -1.02 30.42
CA PHE A 71 0.65 -1.30 31.82
C PHE A 71 1.47 -2.58 32.04
N ASP A 72 2.12 -3.15 31.02
CA ASP A 72 3.12 -4.19 31.30
C ASP A 72 4.53 -3.60 31.31
N ASP A 73 5.29 -3.99 32.32
CA ASP A 73 6.68 -3.61 32.54
C ASP A 73 7.45 -3.72 31.22
N GLU A 74 8.00 -2.59 30.76
CA GLU A 74 8.74 -2.41 29.50
C GLU A 74 9.89 -3.43 29.28
N ASN A 75 10.19 -4.29 30.25
CA ASN A 75 11.31 -5.22 30.22
C ASN A 75 11.02 -6.53 29.45
N ASP A 76 9.77 -6.99 29.30
CA ASP A 76 9.48 -8.37 28.84
C ASP A 76 9.11 -8.54 27.34
N ILE A 77 8.97 -7.45 26.58
CA ILE A 77 8.58 -7.55 25.15
C ILE A 77 9.80 -7.92 24.27
N GLN A 78 9.77 -9.02 23.53
CA GLN A 78 10.91 -9.39 22.67
C GLN A 78 11.11 -8.41 21.50
N LYS A 79 12.37 -7.93 21.32
CA LYS A 79 12.77 -7.07 20.20
C LYS A 79 12.51 -7.80 18.87
N ALA A 80 11.94 -7.11 17.89
CA ALA A 80 11.73 -7.70 16.58
C ALA A 80 13.07 -8.11 15.94
N PRO A 81 13.19 -9.34 15.41
CA PRO A 81 14.40 -9.77 14.73
C PRO A 81 14.63 -8.90 13.48
N PRO A 82 15.89 -8.62 13.12
CA PRO A 82 16.17 -7.94 11.87
C PRO A 82 15.73 -8.83 10.68
N PRO A 83 15.28 -8.22 9.57
CA PRO A 83 14.95 -8.97 8.36
C PRO A 83 16.17 -9.73 7.84
N MET A 84 15.94 -10.88 7.20
CA MET A 84 17.01 -11.61 6.52
C MET A 84 17.51 -10.80 5.31
N PRO A 85 18.75 -11.08 4.83
CA PRO A 85 19.20 -10.48 3.58
C PRO A 85 18.26 -10.83 2.42
N PRO A 86 18.15 -9.94 1.41
CA PRO A 86 17.43 -10.21 0.16
C PRO A 86 17.76 -11.55 -0.46
N THR A 87 16.76 -12.20 -1.04
CA THR A 87 16.94 -13.43 -1.81
C THR A 87 17.72 -13.15 -3.08
N GLU A 88 18.75 -13.95 -3.37
CA GLU A 88 19.55 -13.81 -4.60
C GLU A 88 18.68 -14.05 -5.85
N GLY A 89 18.87 -13.23 -6.87
CA GLY A 89 18.11 -13.34 -8.13
C GLY A 89 16.67 -12.80 -8.07
N ARG A 90 16.28 -12.13 -6.98
CA ARG A 90 14.97 -11.45 -6.91
C ARG A 90 14.87 -10.31 -7.93
N TYR A 91 13.67 -10.04 -8.42
CA TYR A 91 13.40 -8.83 -9.19
C TYR A 91 13.47 -7.61 -8.27
N GLU A 92 14.26 -6.62 -8.66
CA GLU A 92 14.44 -5.40 -7.89
C GLU A 92 13.75 -4.24 -8.60
N VAL A 93 12.70 -3.70 -7.98
CA VAL A 93 11.96 -2.56 -8.48
C VAL A 93 12.53 -1.29 -7.84
N VAL A 94 13.19 -0.46 -8.64
CA VAL A 94 13.79 0.79 -8.18
C VAL A 94 12.83 1.94 -8.47
N ILE A 95 12.47 2.70 -7.44
CA ILE A 95 11.62 3.89 -7.55
C ILE A 95 12.29 5.10 -6.92
N ASP A 96 12.01 6.29 -7.44
CA ASP A 96 12.49 7.58 -6.94
C ASP A 96 11.33 8.56 -6.72
N ASN A 97 11.63 9.77 -6.21
CA ASN A 97 10.65 10.83 -5.96
C ASN A 97 9.79 11.15 -7.20
N ASP A 98 10.37 11.13 -8.39
CA ASP A 98 9.68 11.53 -9.62
C ASP A 98 8.71 10.44 -10.09
N ILE A 99 9.12 9.18 -10.00
CA ILE A 99 8.27 8.01 -10.21
C ILE A 99 7.09 8.02 -9.23
N ILE A 100 7.38 8.24 -7.94
CA ILE A 100 6.37 8.29 -6.86
C ILE A 100 5.36 9.41 -7.12
N ARG A 101 5.82 10.62 -7.42
CA ARG A 101 4.96 11.79 -7.67
C ARG A 101 4.05 11.60 -8.88
N ARG A 102 4.51 10.93 -9.93
CA ARG A 102 3.70 10.63 -11.14
C ARG A 102 2.84 9.37 -10.98
N LEU A 103 2.96 8.68 -9.84
CA LEU A 103 2.38 7.36 -9.59
C LEU A 103 2.82 6.32 -10.62
N ASP A 104 3.95 6.50 -11.28
CA ASP A 104 4.37 5.75 -12.47
C ASP A 104 4.68 4.29 -12.13
N LEU A 105 4.00 3.33 -12.79
CA LEU A 105 4.20 1.90 -12.57
C LEU A 105 5.13 1.26 -13.61
N SER A 106 5.60 2.01 -14.61
CA SER A 106 6.52 1.48 -15.63
C SER A 106 7.80 0.86 -15.06
N PRO A 107 8.38 1.31 -13.92
CA PRO A 107 9.53 0.63 -13.32
C PRO A 107 9.19 -0.77 -12.85
N PHE A 108 8.01 -0.96 -12.25
CA PHE A 108 7.53 -2.27 -11.83
C PHE A 108 7.33 -3.19 -13.04
N GLU A 109 6.66 -2.70 -14.08
CA GLU A 109 6.41 -3.45 -15.31
C GLU A 109 7.72 -3.86 -16.00
N SER A 110 8.70 -2.95 -16.06
CA SER A 110 10.00 -3.18 -16.70
C SER A 110 10.87 -4.19 -15.95
N ALA A 111 10.88 -4.13 -14.61
CA ALA A 111 11.73 -4.99 -13.78
C ALA A 111 11.18 -6.42 -13.68
N THR A 112 9.86 -6.56 -13.70
CA THR A 112 9.17 -7.85 -13.50
C THR A 112 8.67 -8.49 -14.80
N GLY A 113 8.55 -7.71 -15.88
CA GLY A 113 7.87 -8.14 -17.11
C GLY A 113 6.34 -8.19 -17.01
N ILE A 114 5.75 -7.74 -15.89
CA ILE A 114 4.31 -7.84 -15.61
C ILE A 114 3.60 -6.58 -16.12
N ILE A 115 3.36 -6.52 -17.43
CA ILE A 115 2.82 -5.33 -18.11
C ILE A 115 1.31 -5.13 -17.85
N SER A 116 0.59 -6.19 -17.46
CA SER A 116 -0.85 -6.13 -17.20
C SER A 116 -1.28 -7.27 -16.26
N PRO A 117 -2.36 -7.11 -15.47
CA PRO A 117 -2.97 -8.21 -14.73
C PRO A 117 -3.29 -9.44 -15.61
N ILE A 118 -3.59 -9.22 -16.90
CA ILE A 118 -3.83 -10.31 -17.85
C ILE A 118 -2.53 -11.04 -18.20
N SER A 119 -1.43 -10.30 -18.36
CA SER A 119 -0.09 -10.87 -18.57
C SER A 119 0.41 -11.62 -17.33
N ALA A 120 0.01 -11.17 -16.14
CA ALA A 120 0.30 -11.87 -14.90
C ALA A 120 -0.27 -13.29 -14.90
N ASN A 121 -1.42 -13.49 -15.55
CA ASN A 121 -2.05 -14.80 -15.61
C ASN A 121 -1.34 -15.77 -16.60
N ALA A 122 -0.80 -15.25 -17.70
CA ALA A 122 -0.15 -16.07 -18.72
C ALA A 122 1.17 -16.71 -18.22
N ASN A 123 1.94 -15.99 -17.39
CA ASN A 123 3.24 -16.43 -16.88
C ASN A 123 3.25 -16.56 -15.33
N SER A 124 2.09 -16.77 -14.72
CA SER A 124 1.87 -16.81 -13.27
C SER A 124 2.81 -17.77 -12.51
N LYS A 125 3.17 -18.90 -13.11
CA LYS A 125 4.09 -19.88 -12.54
C LYS A 125 5.53 -19.36 -12.47
N GLU A 126 6.00 -18.68 -13.51
CA GLU A 126 7.35 -18.10 -13.57
C GLU A 126 7.53 -16.98 -12.53
N PHE A 127 6.49 -16.16 -12.32
CA PHE A 127 6.52 -15.10 -11.31
C PHE A 127 6.62 -15.63 -9.87
N LEU A 128 6.20 -16.87 -9.61
CA LEU A 128 6.31 -17.51 -8.30
C LEU A 128 7.66 -18.19 -8.07
N GLU A 129 8.48 -18.36 -9.11
CA GLU A 129 9.85 -18.87 -8.99
C GLU A 129 10.81 -17.80 -8.48
N HIS A 130 10.47 -16.53 -8.72
CA HIS A 130 11.24 -15.37 -8.29
C HIS A 130 10.49 -14.61 -7.19
N THR A 131 11.24 -13.83 -6.41
CA THR A 131 10.66 -12.90 -5.46
C THR A 131 10.85 -11.48 -5.94
N ILE A 132 10.03 -10.55 -5.43
CA ILE A 132 10.10 -9.14 -5.76
C ILE A 132 10.49 -8.34 -4.52
N GLY A 133 11.43 -7.42 -4.70
CA GLY A 133 11.78 -6.41 -3.71
C GLY A 133 11.77 -5.00 -4.27
N PHE A 134 11.76 -4.02 -3.37
CA PHE A 134 11.78 -2.60 -3.73
C PHE A 134 12.99 -1.88 -3.15
N THR A 135 13.62 -1.06 -3.98
CA THR A 135 14.59 -0.05 -3.58
C THR A 135 13.97 1.32 -3.79
N ILE A 136 13.80 2.06 -2.70
CA ILE A 136 13.10 3.35 -2.69
C ILE A 136 14.14 4.46 -2.52
N ASN A 137 14.56 5.06 -3.63
CA ASN A 137 15.48 6.19 -3.67
C ASN A 137 14.72 7.51 -3.42
N TYR A 138 14.22 7.67 -2.19
CA TYR A 138 13.43 8.82 -1.80
C TYR A 138 14.27 9.87 -1.07
N THR A 139 14.40 11.03 -1.69
CA THR A 139 15.04 12.23 -1.10
C THR A 139 13.99 12.97 -0.26
N ARG A 140 14.26 13.12 1.03
CA ARG A 140 13.38 13.85 1.97
C ARG A 140 13.56 15.35 1.78
N GLU A 141 12.49 16.12 2.01
CA GLU A 141 12.57 17.59 2.01
C GLU A 141 13.45 18.10 3.15
N ASP A 142 13.30 17.49 4.33
CA ASP A 142 14.18 17.67 5.49
C ASP A 142 15.00 16.38 5.70
N GLU A 143 16.33 16.51 5.62
CA GLU A 143 17.26 15.40 5.83
C GLU A 143 17.22 14.85 7.26
N TYR A 144 16.74 15.65 8.23
CA TYR A 144 16.65 15.27 9.64
C TYR A 144 15.27 14.73 10.04
N ASP A 145 14.31 14.66 9.10
CA ASP A 145 12.99 14.08 9.36
C ASP A 145 13.16 12.61 9.82
N PRO A 146 12.73 12.25 11.05
CA PRO A 146 12.98 10.92 11.60
C PRO A 146 12.01 9.86 11.09
N ARG A 147 10.96 10.24 10.35
CA ARG A 147 9.91 9.33 9.90
C ARG A 147 10.45 8.21 9.01
N GLU A 148 9.85 7.04 9.12
CA GLU A 148 10.10 5.93 8.21
C GLU A 148 9.41 6.14 6.87
N LEU A 149 9.90 5.47 5.81
CA LEU A 149 9.35 5.64 4.46
C LEU A 149 7.85 5.31 4.37
N SER A 150 7.37 4.36 5.18
CA SER A 150 5.97 3.99 5.25
C SER A 150 5.07 5.03 5.89
N GLU A 151 5.62 6.08 6.50
CA GLU A 151 4.87 7.20 7.08
C GLU A 151 4.67 8.36 6.09
N PHE A 152 5.34 8.33 4.92
CA PHE A 152 5.19 9.36 3.89
C PHE A 152 3.97 9.09 2.99
N PRO A 153 3.02 10.02 2.88
CA PRO A 153 1.73 9.78 2.22
C PRO A 153 1.84 9.56 0.70
N ASP A 154 2.81 10.17 0.04
CA ASP A 154 3.05 10.03 -1.40
C ASP A 154 3.66 8.67 -1.75
N ILE A 155 4.62 8.19 -0.96
CA ILE A 155 5.15 6.82 -1.09
C ILE A 155 4.01 5.82 -0.91
N ARG A 156 3.22 5.98 0.16
CA ARG A 156 2.03 5.13 0.39
C ARG A 156 1.04 5.19 -0.77
N LEU A 157 0.79 6.37 -1.32
CA LEU A 157 -0.13 6.53 -2.46
C LEU A 157 0.36 5.76 -3.70
N TRP A 158 1.67 5.73 -3.95
CA TRP A 158 2.24 4.91 -5.02
C TRP A 158 1.98 3.41 -4.78
N PHE A 159 2.21 2.91 -3.56
CA PHE A 159 1.90 1.53 -3.20
C PHE A 159 0.40 1.21 -3.21
N ILE A 160 -0.48 2.16 -2.88
CA ILE A 160 -1.94 2.01 -3.02
C ILE A 160 -2.29 1.82 -4.50
N ARG A 161 -1.70 2.61 -5.40
CA ARG A 161 -1.91 2.42 -6.85
C ARG A 161 -1.40 1.05 -7.29
N LEU A 162 -0.20 0.66 -6.85
CA LEU A 162 0.36 -0.65 -7.17
C LEU A 162 -0.58 -1.78 -6.72
N ASP A 163 -1.11 -1.70 -5.50
CA ASP A 163 -2.05 -2.68 -4.96
C ASP A 163 -3.37 -2.73 -5.73
N ALA A 164 -3.88 -1.57 -6.16
CA ALA A 164 -5.10 -1.49 -6.94
C ALA A 164 -4.95 -2.16 -8.32
N VAL A 165 -3.75 -2.12 -8.91
CA VAL A 165 -3.46 -2.73 -10.22
C VAL A 165 -3.07 -4.21 -10.06
N TYR A 166 -2.27 -4.55 -9.05
CA TYR A 166 -1.75 -5.90 -8.82
C TYR A 166 -2.08 -6.40 -7.41
N PRO A 167 -3.36 -6.65 -7.09
CA PRO A 167 -3.79 -6.91 -5.71
C PRO A 167 -3.32 -8.27 -5.16
N TRP A 168 -2.86 -9.17 -6.03
CA TRP A 168 -2.26 -10.48 -5.70
C TRP A 168 -0.76 -10.39 -5.40
N LEU A 169 -0.11 -9.24 -5.66
CA LEU A 169 1.33 -9.01 -5.46
C LEU A 169 1.90 -9.51 -4.12
N PRO A 170 1.20 -9.43 -2.97
CA PRO A 170 1.74 -9.90 -1.70
C PRO A 170 2.32 -11.32 -1.72
N VAL A 171 1.82 -12.21 -2.58
CA VAL A 171 2.26 -13.61 -2.64
C VAL A 171 3.65 -13.81 -3.29
N VAL A 172 4.12 -12.85 -4.09
CA VAL A 172 5.41 -12.91 -4.81
C VAL A 172 6.48 -11.98 -4.20
N LEU A 173 6.15 -11.25 -3.13
CA LEU A 173 7.13 -10.42 -2.43
C LEU A 173 8.20 -11.27 -1.75
N ASP A 174 9.41 -10.72 -1.59
CA ASP A 174 10.47 -11.35 -0.79
C ASP A 174 10.14 -11.29 0.70
N TRP A 175 9.34 -12.26 1.17
CA TRP A 175 8.88 -12.33 2.56
C TRP A 175 10.04 -12.41 3.55
N ARG A 176 11.15 -13.05 3.15
CA ARG A 176 12.34 -13.23 3.99
C ARG A 176 13.01 -11.89 4.29
N ALA A 177 13.08 -11.03 3.28
CA ALA A 177 13.60 -9.67 3.41
C ALA A 177 12.61 -8.69 4.05
N GLY A 178 11.44 -9.15 4.52
CA GLY A 178 10.44 -8.28 5.14
C GLY A 178 9.69 -7.37 4.16
N GLU A 179 9.72 -7.67 2.86
CA GLU A 179 8.99 -6.90 1.84
C GLU A 179 7.48 -6.94 2.09
N LEU A 180 6.96 -8.09 2.53
CA LEU A 180 5.52 -8.23 2.84
C LEU A 180 5.10 -7.33 4.00
N ALA A 181 5.91 -7.25 5.06
CA ALA A 181 5.63 -6.37 6.19
C ALA A 181 5.74 -4.90 5.78
N ARG A 182 6.75 -4.54 4.97
CA ARG A 182 6.87 -3.18 4.41
C ARG A 182 5.67 -2.83 3.52
N TYR A 183 5.24 -3.75 2.66
CA TYR A 183 4.09 -3.58 1.79
C TYR A 183 2.81 -3.34 2.61
N ALA A 184 2.58 -4.16 3.64
CA ALA A 184 1.47 -3.94 4.57
C ALA A 184 1.59 -2.58 5.27
N ALA A 185 2.78 -2.14 5.71
CA ALA A 185 2.99 -0.82 6.31
C ALA A 185 2.61 0.34 5.37
N MET A 186 2.79 0.17 4.06
CA MET A 186 2.37 1.19 3.09
C MET A 186 0.84 1.32 3.01
N LEU A 187 0.10 0.23 3.24
CA LEU A 187 -1.35 0.15 3.00
C LEU A 187 -2.19 0.22 4.27
N VAL A 188 -1.64 -0.21 5.41
CA VAL A 188 -2.33 -0.35 6.69
C VAL A 188 -1.83 0.72 7.67
N PRO A 189 -2.73 1.38 8.42
CA PRO A 189 -2.34 2.24 9.54
C PRO A 189 -1.41 1.49 10.51
N HIS A 190 -0.29 2.11 10.85
CA HIS A 190 0.73 1.56 11.72
C HIS A 190 1.45 2.67 12.48
N GLN A 191 2.28 2.27 13.44
CA GLN A 191 3.23 3.09 14.17
C GLN A 191 4.61 2.44 14.13
N MET A 192 5.66 3.25 14.23
CA MET A 192 7.04 2.74 14.32
C MET A 192 7.47 2.64 15.78
N SER A 193 7.92 1.45 16.19
CA SER A 193 8.54 1.20 17.50
C SER A 193 10.01 0.87 17.33
N MET A 194 10.89 1.54 18.08
CA MET A 194 12.34 1.27 18.06
C MET A 194 12.67 -0.17 18.51
N ARG A 195 11.79 -0.80 19.30
CA ARG A 195 11.96 -2.18 19.81
C ARG A 195 11.21 -3.19 18.97
N MET A 196 9.96 -2.91 18.63
CA MET A 196 9.06 -3.88 17.99
C MET A 196 9.02 -3.76 16.46
N GLY A 197 9.64 -2.73 15.89
CA GLY A 197 9.52 -2.45 14.46
C GLY A 197 8.14 -1.89 14.13
N VAL A 198 7.52 -2.37 13.05
CA VAL A 198 6.19 -1.91 12.63
C VAL A 198 5.09 -2.47 13.52
N VAL A 199 4.33 -1.57 14.16
CA VAL A 199 3.15 -1.89 14.97
C VAL A 199 1.87 -1.51 14.23
N PHE A 200 1.10 -2.49 13.77
CA PHE A 200 -0.10 -2.27 12.98
C PHE A 200 -1.30 -1.98 13.88
N ASN A 201 -2.25 -1.17 13.38
CA ASN A 201 -3.59 -1.19 13.93
C ASN A 201 -4.22 -2.58 13.68
N PRO A 202 -4.66 -3.30 14.73
CA PRO A 202 -5.07 -4.70 14.60
C PRO A 202 -6.32 -4.89 13.72
N GLU A 203 -7.33 -4.03 13.89
CA GLU A 203 -8.57 -4.10 13.10
C GLU A 203 -8.31 -3.82 11.61
N ALA A 204 -7.48 -2.81 11.32
CA ALA A 204 -7.13 -2.48 9.94
C ALA A 204 -6.29 -3.58 9.29
N LEU A 205 -5.38 -4.21 10.05
CA LEU A 205 -4.58 -5.32 9.56
C LEU A 205 -5.44 -6.56 9.28
N GLU A 206 -6.40 -6.86 10.15
CA GLU A 206 -7.34 -7.97 9.94
C GLU A 206 -8.13 -7.79 8.64
N LEU A 207 -8.73 -6.61 8.43
CA LEU A 207 -9.47 -6.30 7.20
C LEU A 207 -8.57 -6.41 5.96
N PHE A 208 -7.34 -5.89 6.04
CA PHE A 208 -6.36 -6.00 4.97
C PHE A 208 -6.06 -7.47 4.65
N ILE A 209 -5.80 -8.31 5.66
CA ILE A 209 -5.47 -9.72 5.45
C ILE A 209 -6.65 -10.48 4.88
N MET A 210 -7.87 -10.27 5.38
CA MET A 210 -9.06 -10.92 4.80
C MET A 210 -9.23 -10.56 3.33
N GLN A 211 -9.10 -9.27 2.99
CA GLN A 211 -9.10 -8.81 1.59
C GLN A 211 -8.03 -9.55 0.76
N LYS A 212 -6.79 -9.66 1.27
CA LYS A 212 -5.70 -10.36 0.57
C LYS A 212 -5.91 -11.85 0.45
N VAL A 213 -6.49 -12.50 1.46
CA VAL A 213 -6.84 -13.93 1.40
C VAL A 213 -7.80 -14.19 0.26
N PHE A 214 -8.87 -13.40 0.12
CA PHE A 214 -9.82 -13.55 -0.98
C PHE A 214 -9.15 -13.36 -2.35
N VAL A 215 -8.40 -12.28 -2.53
CA VAL A 215 -7.75 -11.98 -3.81
C VAL A 215 -6.70 -13.03 -4.17
N VAL A 216 -5.77 -13.31 -3.25
CA VAL A 216 -4.63 -14.20 -3.52
C VAL A 216 -5.10 -15.63 -3.73
N TYR A 217 -6.06 -16.10 -2.92
CA TYR A 217 -6.58 -17.46 -3.09
C TYR A 217 -7.23 -17.65 -4.46
N SER A 218 -8.12 -16.74 -4.86
CA SER A 218 -8.78 -16.79 -6.16
C SER A 218 -7.76 -16.68 -7.29
N TRP A 219 -6.81 -15.74 -7.21
CA TRP A 219 -5.77 -15.57 -8.22
C TRP A 219 -4.90 -16.81 -8.38
N LEU A 220 -4.47 -17.45 -7.28
CA LEU A 220 -3.68 -18.68 -7.33
C LEU A 220 -4.47 -19.84 -7.97
N LYS A 221 -5.78 -19.94 -7.70
CA LYS A 221 -6.64 -20.95 -8.31
C LYS A 221 -6.85 -20.72 -9.80
N GLU A 222 -7.19 -19.49 -10.19
CA GLU A 222 -7.41 -19.11 -11.59
C GLU A 222 -6.17 -19.36 -12.47
N ASN A 223 -4.99 -19.40 -11.84
CA ASN A 223 -3.70 -19.60 -12.48
C ASN A 223 -3.14 -21.02 -12.32
N ASP A 224 -3.93 -21.97 -11.85
CA ASP A 224 -3.53 -23.37 -11.65
C ASP A 224 -2.23 -23.53 -10.84
N ILE A 225 -2.05 -22.67 -9.83
CA ILE A 225 -0.90 -22.73 -8.94
C ILE A 225 -1.12 -23.85 -7.90
N PRO A 226 -0.14 -24.75 -7.71
CA PRO A 226 -0.29 -25.84 -6.75
C PRO A 226 -0.41 -25.32 -5.31
N MET A 227 -1.26 -26.01 -4.53
CA MET A 227 -1.46 -25.77 -3.11
C MET A 227 -1.88 -24.32 -2.77
N PRO A 228 -2.92 -23.76 -3.40
CA PRO A 228 -3.32 -22.35 -3.24
C PRO A 228 -3.71 -22.02 -1.79
N ARG A 229 -4.36 -22.97 -1.08
CA ARG A 229 -4.70 -22.83 0.35
C ARG A 229 -3.45 -22.69 1.22
N LEU A 230 -2.44 -23.53 1.01
CA LEU A 230 -1.20 -23.50 1.80
C LEU A 230 -0.46 -22.17 1.60
N LYS A 231 -0.22 -21.77 0.35
CA LYS A 231 0.47 -20.49 0.05
C LYS A 231 -0.26 -19.28 0.64
N THR A 232 -1.59 -19.26 0.54
CA THR A 232 -2.40 -18.17 1.11
C THR A 232 -2.33 -18.16 2.65
N LYS A 233 -2.39 -19.33 3.30
CA LYS A 233 -2.20 -19.45 4.75
C LYS A 233 -0.81 -18.99 5.19
N ASP A 234 0.23 -19.35 4.45
CA ASP A 234 1.60 -18.96 4.76
C ASP A 234 1.79 -17.45 4.66
N MET A 235 1.24 -16.81 3.61
CA MET A 235 1.22 -15.35 3.49
C MET A 235 0.53 -14.68 4.69
N ALA A 236 -0.66 -15.16 5.09
CA ALA A 236 -1.37 -14.60 6.25
C ALA A 236 -0.58 -14.82 7.55
N ARG A 237 0.07 -15.98 7.70
CA ARG A 237 0.90 -16.30 8.88
C ARG A 237 2.09 -15.36 9.00
N MET A 238 2.70 -14.96 7.89
CA MET A 238 3.78 -13.96 7.89
C MET A 238 3.34 -12.61 8.45
N LEU A 239 2.05 -12.29 8.42
CA LEU A 239 1.46 -11.08 9.02
C LEU A 239 0.82 -11.35 10.40
N GLY A 240 0.96 -12.57 10.94
CA GLY A 240 0.49 -12.95 12.27
C GLY A 240 -0.89 -13.59 12.34
N PHE A 241 -1.47 -13.99 11.19
CA PHE A 241 -2.84 -14.51 11.15
C PHE A 241 -2.88 -15.98 10.74
N GLY A 242 -3.60 -16.79 11.51
CA GLY A 242 -3.94 -18.17 11.15
C GLY A 242 -5.28 -18.21 10.42
N ILE A 243 -5.30 -18.73 9.20
CA ILE A 243 -6.53 -18.89 8.41
C ILE A 243 -6.99 -20.35 8.44
N GLY A 244 -8.23 -20.58 8.88
CA GLY A 244 -8.88 -21.89 8.91
C GLY A 244 -9.25 -22.41 7.52
N ASP A 245 -9.40 -23.72 7.37
CA ASP A 245 -9.81 -24.32 6.09
C ASP A 245 -11.24 -23.98 5.70
N GLU A 246 -12.09 -23.71 6.69
CA GLU A 246 -13.51 -23.42 6.54
C GLU A 246 -13.76 -22.16 5.70
N LEU A 247 -12.85 -21.18 5.77
CA LEU A 247 -12.94 -19.97 4.95
C LEU A 247 -12.78 -20.31 3.46
N PHE A 248 -11.82 -21.17 3.11
CA PHE A 248 -11.62 -21.57 1.72
C PHE A 248 -12.79 -22.41 1.21
N ASP A 249 -13.37 -23.26 2.06
CA ASP A 249 -14.60 -23.99 1.73
C ASP A 249 -15.80 -23.08 1.51
N LEU A 250 -15.82 -21.87 2.08
CA LEU A 250 -16.83 -20.86 1.80
C LEU A 250 -16.56 -20.15 0.47
N ILE A 251 -15.30 -19.86 0.14
CA ILE A 251 -14.91 -19.21 -1.12
C ILE A 251 -15.13 -20.13 -2.33
N ASP A 252 -14.97 -21.44 -2.16
CA ASP A 252 -15.10 -22.45 -3.21
C ASP A 252 -16.55 -22.78 -3.60
N LYS A 253 -17.55 -22.27 -2.85
CA LYS A 253 -18.98 -22.47 -3.12
C LYS A 253 -19.51 -21.48 -4.14
#